data_AF-A0A930H1R1-F1
#
_entry.id   AF-A0A930H1R1-F1
#
_cell.length_a   1.000
_cell.length_b   1.000
_cell.length_c   1.000
_cell.angle_alpha   90.00
_cell.angle_beta   90.00
_cell.angle_gamma   90.00
#
_symmetry.space_group_name_H-M   'P 1'
#
loop_
_entity.id
_entity.type
_entity.pdbx_description
1 polymer ?
#
loop_
_entity_poly.entity_id
_entity_poly.type
_entity_poly.pdbx_seq_one_letter_code
_entity_poly.pdbx_strand_id
1 'polypeptide(L)'
;FVDMPISHKIFLAQFDTIKKIASEGPCIIVGRCADYALSDLPNVVHIFISSDESARIAEIRRRYKDIDSDDKAQEMMRKKDKQRKNYYNYYSSKKWGHVDSYDLTVNSVKLGFEGSAELISQFVDDFEKRQKAGS
;
A
#
# COMPACT_ATOMS: atom_id res chain seq x y z
N PHE A 1 -15.41 31.78 2.28
CA PHE A 1 -15.36 30.31 2.40
C PHE A 1 -14.91 29.76 1.06
N VAL A 2 -13.61 29.48 0.92
CA VAL A 2 -13.00 29.07 -0.36
C VAL A 2 -13.49 27.66 -0.66
N ASP A 3 -14.14 27.47 -1.81
CA ASP A 3 -14.66 26.18 -2.20
C ASP A 3 -13.49 25.24 -2.52
N MET A 4 -13.31 24.26 -1.65
CA MET A 4 -12.19 23.31 -1.71
C MET A 4 -12.23 22.51 -3.02
N PRO A 5 -11.10 22.29 -3.70
CA PRO A 5 -11.06 21.48 -4.92
C PRO A 5 -11.68 20.09 -4.70
N ILE A 6 -12.43 19.59 -5.69
CA ILE A 6 -13.11 18.29 -5.62
C ILE A 6 -12.15 17.16 -5.24
N SER A 7 -10.92 17.19 -5.76
CA SER A 7 -9.89 16.21 -5.43
C SER A 7 -9.57 16.14 -3.93
N HIS A 8 -9.54 17.30 -3.26
CA HIS A 8 -9.28 17.39 -1.83
C HIS A 8 -10.50 16.95 -1.02
N LYS A 9 -11.73 17.26 -1.45
CA LYS A 9 -12.96 16.72 -0.83
C LYS A 9 -13.00 15.19 -0.89
N ILE A 10 -12.62 14.61 -2.03
CA ILE A 10 -12.52 13.15 -2.20
C ILE A 10 -11.44 12.56 -1.28
N PHE A 11 -10.28 13.21 -1.18
CA PHE A 11 -9.22 12.79 -0.27
C PHE A 11 -9.70 12.74 1.19
N LEU A 12 -10.34 13.81 1.67
CA LEU A 12 -10.87 13.87 3.03
C LEU A 12 -11.92 12.78 3.28
N ALA A 13 -12.86 12.58 2.34
CA ALA A 13 -13.85 11.50 2.46
C ALA A 13 -13.20 10.11 2.53
N GLN A 14 -12.13 9.86 1.77
CA GLN A 14 -11.37 8.60 1.83
C GLN A 14 -10.63 8.46 3.16
N PHE A 15 -10.03 9.54 3.65
CA PHE A 15 -9.33 9.59 4.92
C PHE A 15 -10.25 9.27 6.10
N ASP A 16 -11.43 9.90 6.15
CA ASP A 16 -12.45 9.65 7.18
C ASP A 16 -12.98 8.22 7.10
N THR A 17 -13.18 7.71 5.89
CA THR A 17 -13.61 6.31 5.67
C THR A 17 -12.57 5.32 6.19
N ILE A 18 -11.28 5.55 5.91
CA ILE A 18 -10.18 4.71 6.39
C ILE A 18 -10.15 4.69 7.93
N LYS A 19 -10.23 5.86 8.57
CA LYS A 19 -10.27 5.97 10.04
C LYS A 19 -11.49 5.26 10.63
N LYS A 20 -12.65 5.41 10.00
CA LYS A 20 -13.88 4.74 10.42
C LYS A 20 -13.72 3.22 10.38
N ILE A 21 -13.27 2.67 9.25
CA ILE A 21 -13.06 1.21 9.11
C ILE A 21 -12.08 0.69 10.15
N ALA A 22 -10.95 1.39 10.37
CA ALA A 22 -9.97 0.99 11.37
C ALA A 22 -10.52 1.04 12.82
N SER A 23 -11.49 1.93 13.09
CA SER A 23 -12.14 2.01 14.41
C SER A 23 -13.16 0.91 14.68
N GLU A 24 -13.67 0.25 13.63
CA GLU A 24 -14.68 -0.82 13.75
C GLU A 24 -14.06 -2.18 14.11
N GLY A 25 -12.76 -2.37 13.85
CA GLY A 25 -12.03 -3.58 14.22
C GLY A 25 -10.78 -3.84 13.37
N PRO A 26 -10.13 -5.01 13.55
CA PRO A 26 -8.97 -5.40 12.76
C PRO A 26 -9.29 -5.44 11.26
N CYS A 27 -8.46 -4.80 10.45
CA CYS A 27 -8.69 -4.72 9.01
C CYS A 27 -7.37 -4.63 8.22
N ILE A 28 -7.46 -4.91 6.91
CA ILE A 28 -6.36 -4.73 5.94
C ILE A 28 -6.81 -3.69 4.92
N ILE A 29 -6.03 -2.61 4.77
CA ILE A 29 -6.31 -1.52 3.84
C ILE A 29 -5.18 -1.42 2.82
N VAL A 30 -5.53 -1.46 1.53
CA VAL A 30 -4.55 -1.42 0.43
C VAL A 30 -4.50 -0.03 -0.22
N GLY A 31 -3.37 0.66 -0.08
CA GLY A 31 -3.09 1.92 -0.75
C GLY A 31 -3.79 3.14 -0.13
N ARG A 32 -4.22 4.10 -0.97
CA ARG A 32 -5.00 5.30 -0.59
C ARG A 32 -4.37 6.20 0.49
N CYS A 33 -3.05 6.15 0.67
CA CYS A 33 -2.35 6.84 1.76
C CYS A 33 -2.87 6.43 3.15
N ALA A 34 -3.30 5.18 3.31
CA ALA A 34 -3.79 4.67 4.59
C ALA A 34 -2.74 4.77 5.69
N ASP A 35 -1.46 4.68 5.33
CA ASP A 35 -0.34 4.88 6.25
C ASP A 35 -0.25 6.31 6.78
N TYR A 36 -0.52 7.31 5.94
CA TYR A 36 -0.66 8.68 6.39
C TYR A 36 -1.96 8.89 7.17
N ALA A 37 -3.05 8.25 6.73
CA ALA A 37 -4.35 8.39 7.40
C ALA A 37 -4.40 7.78 8.81
N LEU A 38 -3.59 6.77 9.04
CA LEU A 38 -3.53 6.03 10.29
C LEU A 38 -2.24 6.30 11.07
N SER A 39 -1.49 7.38 10.74
CA SER A 39 -0.19 7.68 11.35
C SER A 39 -0.24 7.89 12.87
N ASP A 40 -1.40 8.29 13.39
CA ASP A 40 -1.62 8.55 14.81
C ASP A 40 -2.06 7.29 15.57
N LEU A 41 -2.33 6.17 14.88
CA LEU A 41 -2.73 4.92 15.51
C LEU A 41 -1.49 4.08 15.85
N PRO A 42 -1.30 3.71 17.12
CA PRO A 42 -0.13 2.93 17.54
C PRO A 42 -0.21 1.46 17.11
N ASN A 43 -1.40 0.93 16.81
CA ASN A 43 -1.66 -0.47 16.50
C ASN A 43 -1.79 -0.72 14.99
N VAL A 44 -0.87 -0.15 14.20
CA VAL A 44 -0.87 -0.28 12.73
C VAL A 44 0.51 -0.66 12.24
N VAL A 45 0.55 -1.50 11.21
CA VAL A 45 1.77 -1.88 10.48
C VAL A 45 1.60 -1.49 9.02
N HIS A 46 2.60 -0.81 8.46
CA HIS A 46 2.65 -0.40 7.07
C HIS A 46 3.57 -1.31 6.27
N ILE A 47 3.02 -1.98 5.25
CA ILE A 47 3.75 -2.98 4.45
C ILE A 47 3.77 -2.56 2.99
N PHE A 48 4.94 -2.64 2.37
CA PHE A 48 5.12 -2.42 0.93
C PHE A 48 5.47 -3.73 0.22
N ILE A 49 4.70 -4.06 -0.82
CA ILE A 49 4.96 -5.22 -1.67
C ILE A 49 5.66 -4.78 -2.94
N SER A 50 6.83 -5.36 -3.18
CA SER A 50 7.70 -5.10 -4.32
C SER A 50 7.91 -6.39 -5.13
N SER A 51 8.31 -6.23 -6.38
CA SER A 51 8.60 -7.33 -7.32
C SER A 51 9.49 -6.77 -8.43
N ASP A 52 10.29 -7.63 -9.07
CA ASP A 52 11.06 -7.23 -10.25
C ASP A 52 10.15 -6.93 -11.45
N GLU A 53 10.66 -6.11 -12.36
CA GLU A 53 9.90 -5.62 -13.52
C GLU A 53 9.37 -6.76 -14.40
N SER A 54 10.19 -7.79 -14.65
CA SER A 54 9.80 -8.96 -15.45
C SER A 54 8.62 -9.70 -14.85
N ALA A 55 8.64 -9.99 -13.54
CA ALA A 55 7.55 -10.66 -12.85
C ALA A 55 6.27 -9.82 -12.84
N ARG A 56 6.39 -8.50 -12.67
CA ARG A 56 5.25 -7.57 -12.76
C ARG A 56 4.62 -7.57 -14.15
N ILE A 57 5.43 -7.54 -15.21
CA ILE A 57 4.96 -7.62 -16.60
C ILE A 57 4.23 -8.94 -16.86
N ALA A 58 4.82 -10.07 -16.43
CA ALA A 58 4.21 -11.38 -16.59
C ALA A 58 2.86 -11.47 -15.87
N GLU A 59 2.76 -10.99 -14.63
CA GLU A 59 1.51 -10.99 -13.86
C GLU A 59 0.45 -10.08 -14.47
N ILE A 60 0.83 -8.90 -14.97
CA ILE A 60 -0.08 -7.99 -15.66
C ILE A 60 -0.68 -8.67 -16.90
N ARG A 61 0.14 -9.31 -17.73
CA ARG A 61 -0.34 -10.03 -18.92
C ARG A 61 -1.20 -11.24 -18.59
N ARG A 62 -0.89 -11.94 -17.49
CA ARG A 62 -1.72 -13.05 -16.99
C ARG A 62 -3.10 -12.57 -16.54
N ARG A 63 -3.17 -11.39 -15.91
CA ARG A 63 -4.41 -10.85 -15.32
C ARG A 63 -5.30 -10.11 -16.32
N TYR A 64 -4.72 -9.42 -17.29
CA TYR A 64 -5.43 -8.58 -18.25
C TYR A 64 -5.24 -9.13 -19.67
N LYS A 65 -6.25 -9.86 -20.17
CA LYS A 65 -6.18 -10.57 -21.45
C LYS A 65 -6.04 -9.66 -22.67
N ASP A 66 -6.39 -8.39 -22.53
CA ASP A 66 -6.27 -7.33 -23.54
C ASP A 66 -4.84 -6.77 -23.67
N ILE A 67 -3.94 -7.14 -22.76
CA ILE A 67 -2.52 -6.75 -22.79
C ILE A 67 -1.72 -7.85 -23.49
N ASP A 68 -1.62 -7.73 -24.81
CA ASP A 68 -0.97 -8.70 -25.69
C ASP A 68 0.57 -8.61 -25.71
N SER A 69 1.17 -7.54 -25.22
CA SER A 69 2.60 -7.23 -25.36
C SER A 69 3.24 -6.71 -24.07
N ASP A 70 4.53 -6.97 -23.93
CA ASP A 70 5.32 -6.52 -22.77
C ASP A 70 5.40 -5.00 -22.70
N ASP A 71 5.50 -4.31 -23.85
CA ASP A 71 5.49 -2.85 -23.91
C ASP A 71 4.20 -2.24 -23.36
N LYS A 72 3.03 -2.78 -23.72
CA LYS A 72 1.73 -2.35 -23.18
C LYS A 72 1.65 -2.61 -21.66
N ALA A 73 2.15 -3.75 -21.20
CA ALA A 73 2.20 -4.07 -19.77
C ALA A 73 3.10 -3.08 -19.02
N GLN A 74 4.28 -2.76 -19.57
CA GLN A 74 5.23 -1.82 -19.01
C GLN A 74 4.68 -0.40 -18.99
N GLU A 75 3.99 0.05 -20.04
CA GLU A 75 3.31 1.34 -20.08
C GLU A 75 2.23 1.44 -19.00
N MET A 76 1.37 0.41 -18.89
CA MET A 76 0.34 0.34 -17.86
C MET A 76 0.97 0.41 -16.46
N MET A 77 2.02 -0.38 -16.22
CA MET A 77 2.75 -0.41 -14.96
C MET A 77 3.30 0.99 -14.60
N ARG A 78 4.04 1.61 -15.52
CA ARG A 78 4.62 2.96 -15.34
C ARG A 78 3.53 4.01 -15.08
N LYS A 79 2.43 3.96 -15.82
CA LYS A 79 1.29 4.88 -15.64
C LYS A 79 0.66 4.73 -14.26
N LYS A 80 0.44 3.50 -13.80
CA LYS A 80 -0.14 3.22 -12.48
C LYS A 80 0.82 3.61 -11.35
N ASP A 81 2.12 3.32 -11.47
CA ASP A 81 3.12 3.70 -10.47
C ASP A 81 3.26 5.21 -10.38
N LYS A 82 3.29 5.91 -11.52
CA LYS A 82 3.29 7.39 -11.55
C LYS A 82 2.05 7.97 -10.86
N GLN A 83 0.87 7.40 -11.11
CA GLN A 83 -0.38 7.83 -10.45
C GLN A 83 -0.30 7.61 -8.92
N ARG A 84 0.18 6.45 -8.47
CA ARG A 84 0.35 6.14 -7.05
C ARG A 84 1.34 7.10 -6.38
N LYS A 85 2.51 7.29 -7.00
CA LYS A 85 3.56 8.19 -6.52
C LYS A 85 3.06 9.63 -6.42
N ASN A 86 2.40 10.14 -7.46
CA ASN A 86 1.90 11.51 -7.47
C ASN A 86 0.84 11.73 -6.40
N TYR A 87 -0.12 10.81 -6.27
CA TYR A 87 -1.14 10.88 -5.23
C TYR A 87 -0.52 10.84 -3.83
N TYR A 88 0.37 9.88 -3.59
CA TYR A 88 1.00 9.69 -2.29
C TYR A 88 1.87 10.88 -1.88
N ASN A 89 2.78 11.32 -2.74
CA ASN A 89 3.70 12.42 -2.44
C ASN A 89 2.99 13.77 -2.34
N TYR A 90 1.77 13.92 -2.88
CA TYR A 90 0.99 15.15 -2.74
C TYR A 90 0.32 15.24 -1.36
N TYR A 91 -0.12 14.11 -0.79
CA TYR A 91 -0.89 14.06 0.45
C TYR A 91 -0.10 13.58 1.67
N SER A 92 1.10 13.01 1.48
CA SER A 92 1.97 12.50 2.56
C SER A 92 3.32 13.23 2.54
N SER A 93 3.95 13.34 3.72
CA SER A 93 5.33 13.81 3.87
C SER A 93 6.38 12.75 3.53
N LYS A 94 5.96 11.50 3.34
CA LYS A 94 6.81 10.36 2.97
C LYS A 94 6.97 10.22 1.45
N LYS A 95 7.84 9.30 1.00
CA LYS A 95 8.06 9.03 -0.43
C LYS A 95 7.58 7.64 -0.81
N TRP A 96 6.66 7.57 -1.78
CA TRP A 96 6.14 6.28 -2.25
C TRP A 96 7.26 5.35 -2.72
N GLY A 97 7.27 4.12 -2.19
CA GLY A 97 8.25 3.08 -2.54
C GLY A 97 9.63 3.23 -1.90
N HIS A 98 9.84 4.22 -1.02
CA HIS A 98 11.06 4.27 -0.20
C HIS A 98 10.93 3.38 1.03
N VAL A 99 12.01 2.67 1.39
CA VAL A 99 12.02 1.71 2.50
C VAL A 99 11.75 2.37 3.86
N ASP A 100 12.13 3.63 4.04
CA ASP A 100 11.90 4.42 5.26
C ASP A 100 10.42 4.80 5.47
N SER A 101 9.58 4.57 4.47
CA SER A 101 8.17 4.94 4.50
C SER A 101 7.28 3.83 5.07
N TYR A 102 7.81 2.61 5.22
CA TYR A 102 7.09 1.39 5.62
C TYR A 102 7.85 0.63 6.71
N ASP A 103 7.14 -0.15 7.52
CA ASP A 103 7.73 -0.98 8.57
C ASP A 103 8.31 -2.29 8.02
N LEU A 104 7.73 -2.80 6.94
CA LEU A 104 8.19 -4.00 6.24
C LEU A 104 8.06 -3.83 4.72
N THR A 105 9.13 -4.16 3.99
CA THR A 105 9.10 -4.27 2.52
C THR A 105 9.36 -5.71 2.11
N VAL A 106 8.42 -6.30 1.37
CA VAL A 106 8.49 -7.70 0.93
C VAL A 106 8.68 -7.76 -0.57
N ASN A 107 9.66 -8.53 -1.04
CA ASN A 107 9.76 -8.90 -2.45
C ASN A 107 8.98 -10.20 -2.68
N SER A 108 7.80 -10.10 -3.30
CA SER A 108 6.89 -11.24 -3.44
C SER A 108 7.40 -12.34 -4.38
N VAL A 109 8.39 -12.06 -5.22
CA VAL A 109 8.98 -13.05 -6.14
C VAL A 109 9.94 -13.97 -5.39
N LYS A 110 10.61 -13.46 -4.35
CA LYS A 110 11.56 -14.27 -3.58
C LYS A 110 10.90 -15.36 -2.75
N LEU A 111 9.69 -15.11 -2.27
CA LEU A 111 8.98 -16.00 -1.34
C LEU A 111 7.71 -16.64 -1.94
N GLY A 112 7.27 -16.20 -3.12
CA GLY A 112 5.94 -16.55 -3.64
C GLY A 112 4.83 -15.90 -2.81
N PHE A 113 3.57 -16.18 -3.15
CA PHE A 113 2.43 -15.59 -2.44
C PHE A 113 2.30 -16.12 -1.02
N GLU A 114 2.41 -17.44 -0.86
CA GLU A 114 2.26 -18.14 0.41
C GLU A 114 3.37 -17.74 1.38
N GLY A 115 4.64 -17.82 0.96
CA GLY A 115 5.76 -17.42 1.82
C GLY A 115 5.76 -15.93 2.16
N SER A 116 5.27 -15.06 1.26
CA SER A 116 5.08 -13.65 1.58
C SER A 116 3.99 -13.44 2.63
N ALA A 117 2.88 -14.18 2.54
CA ALA A 117 1.79 -14.12 3.52
C ALA A 117 2.24 -14.64 4.89
N GLU A 118 2.99 -15.74 4.94
CA GLU A 118 3.57 -16.28 6.17
C GLU A 118 4.51 -15.27 6.84
N LEU A 119 5.42 -14.65 6.07
CA LEU A 119 6.33 -13.62 6.58
C LEU A 119 5.56 -12.44 7.19
N ILE A 120 4.53 -11.96 6.50
CA ILE A 120 3.71 -10.84 6.95
C ILE A 120 2.95 -11.19 8.23
N SER A 121 2.32 -12.37 8.28
CA SER A 121 1.61 -12.84 9.47
C SER A 121 2.54 -12.94 10.67
N GLN A 122 3.72 -13.55 10.49
CA GLN A 122 4.72 -13.65 11.56
C GLN A 122 5.18 -12.29 12.07
N PHE A 123 5.40 -11.33 11.17
CA PHE A 123 5.78 -9.96 11.55
C PHE A 123 4.68 -9.29 12.39
N VAL A 124 3.42 -9.43 12.00
CA VAL A 124 2.26 -8.87 12.73
C VAL A 124 2.11 -9.53 14.09
N ASP A 125 2.23 -10.86 14.18
CA ASP A 125 2.15 -11.59 15.45
C ASP A 125 3.22 -11.12 16.44
N ASP A 126 4.44 -10.92 15.98
CA ASP A 126 5.54 -10.47 16.84
C ASP A 126 5.40 -8.99 17.26
N PHE A 127 4.87 -8.15 16.36
CA PHE A 127 4.48 -6.78 16.69
C PHE A 127 3.41 -6.76 17.80
N GLU A 128 2.34 -7.55 17.66
CA GLU A 128 1.27 -7.62 18.67
C GLU A 128 1.77 -8.15 20.02
N LYS A 129 2.63 -9.20 20.01
CA LYS A 129 3.24 -9.73 21.24
C LYS A 129 4.07 -8.65 21.95
N ARG A 130 4.86 -7.88 21.20
CA ARG A 130 5.66 -6.78 21.75
C ARG A 130 4.79 -5.70 22.38
N GLN A 131 3.67 -5.33 21.74
CA GLN A 131 2.75 -4.35 22.31
C GLN A 131 2.16 -4.83 23.64
N LYS A 132 1.70 -6.08 23.69
CA LYS A 132 1.14 -6.70 24.90
C LYS A 132 2.15 -6.82 26.05
N ALA A 133 3.43 -7.02 25.73
CA ALA A 133 4.49 -7.13 26.73
C ALA A 133 4.96 -5.77 27.29
N GLY A 134 4.68 -4.67 26.58
CA GLY A 134 5.05 -3.31 26.97
C GLY A 134 3.94 -2.50 27.63
N SER A 135 2.72 -3.05 27.71
CA SER A 135 1.52 -2.51 28.37
C SER A 135 1.25 -3.22 29.69
#